data_AF-A0A7S3HDW0-F1
#
_entry.id   AF-A0A7S3HDW0-F1
#
_cell.length_a   1.000
_cell.length_b   1.000
_cell.length_c   1.000
_cell.angle_alpha   90.00
_cell.angle_beta   90.00
_cell.angle_gamma   90.00
#
_symmetry.space_group_name_H-M   'P 1'
#
loop_
_entity.id
_entity.type
_entity.pdbx_description
1 polymer ?
#
loop_
_entity_poly.entity_id
_entity_poly.type
_entity_poly.pdbx_seq_one_letter_code
_entity_poly.pdbx_strand_id
1 'polypeptide(L)'
;QVQTAAIDAMNEACRAISNEDIRPLVPQLVSVIAHPEESIATLNLLLETTFVATVDAAVLALIAPLLGKSLKNRSSVMKRKASKVIDIMCRMVQNPFDVAPFKEMLLPALDKVIDELVDAEVCEVATAAREILLKALGEGKALVAEKPALYTVAQ
;
A
#
# COMPACT_ATOMS: atom_id res chain seq x y z
N GLN A 1 21.41 -0.94 -21.27
CA GLN A 1 21.57 0.53 -21.36
C GLN A 1 20.36 1.26 -20.78
N VAL A 2 19.14 1.06 -21.30
CA VAL A 2 17.93 1.74 -20.76
C VAL A 2 17.65 1.39 -19.30
N GLN A 3 17.75 0.11 -18.93
CA GLN A 3 17.52 -0.34 -17.54
C GLN A 3 18.48 0.32 -16.55
N THR A 4 19.78 0.32 -16.84
CA THR A 4 20.80 0.93 -15.98
C THR A 4 20.55 2.43 -15.81
N ALA A 5 20.32 3.15 -16.91
CA ALA A 5 20.03 4.59 -16.86
C ALA A 5 18.73 4.90 -16.10
N ALA A 6 17.72 4.03 -16.19
CA ALA A 6 16.48 4.18 -15.44
C ALA A 6 16.67 3.99 -13.92
N ILE A 7 17.49 3.01 -13.52
CA ILE A 7 17.83 2.78 -12.10
C ILE A 7 18.61 3.98 -11.54
N ASP A 8 19.59 4.49 -12.28
CA ASP A 8 20.38 5.66 -11.86
C ASP A 8 19.48 6.91 -11.72
N ALA A 9 18.60 7.15 -12.69
CA ALA A 9 17.65 8.26 -12.64
C ALA A 9 16.67 8.11 -11.46
N MET A 10 16.22 6.89 -11.16
CA MET A 10 15.32 6.63 -10.05
C MET A 10 15.99 6.83 -8.69
N ASN A 11 17.25 6.41 -8.55
CA ASN A 11 18.05 6.68 -7.35
C ASN A 11 18.27 8.18 -7.14
N GLU A 12 18.51 8.94 -8.22
CA GLU A 12 18.64 10.39 -8.14
C GLU A 12 17.32 11.05 -7.73
N ALA A 13 16.20 10.63 -8.33
CA ALA A 13 14.87 11.13 -7.97
C ALA A 13 14.52 10.84 -6.49
N CYS A 14 14.92 9.67 -5.97
CA CYS A 14 14.69 9.30 -4.58
C CYS A 14 15.55 10.09 -3.58
N ARG A 15 16.57 10.86 -4.01
CA ARG A 15 17.29 11.78 -3.11
C ARG A 15 16.42 12.91 -2.57
N ALA A 16 15.30 13.21 -3.24
CA ALA A 16 14.32 14.18 -2.76
C ALA A 16 13.55 13.68 -1.53
N ILE A 17 13.61 12.39 -1.18
CA ILE A 17 12.97 11.83 0.01
C ILE A 17 13.74 12.26 1.25
N SER A 18 13.11 13.13 2.05
CA SER A 18 13.66 13.60 3.33
C SER A 18 13.35 12.70 4.52
N ASN A 19 12.54 11.64 4.34
CA ASN A 19 12.15 10.72 5.41
C ASN A 19 13.32 9.79 5.79
N GLU A 20 13.82 9.95 7.02
CA GLU A 20 14.99 9.22 7.54
C GLU A 20 14.77 7.71 7.69
N ASP A 21 13.52 7.27 7.91
CA ASP A 21 13.17 5.85 8.02
C ASP A 21 13.24 5.14 6.66
N ILE A 22 12.94 5.86 5.57
CA ILE A 22 12.86 5.31 4.21
C ILE A 22 14.18 5.40 3.45
N ARG A 23 15.01 6.41 3.72
CA ARG A 23 16.29 6.59 3.01
C ARG A 23 17.17 5.32 2.96
N PRO A 24 17.33 4.55 4.04
CA PRO A 24 18.08 3.29 4.00
C PRO A 24 17.41 2.20 3.15
N LEU A 25 16.08 2.27 3.00
CA LEU A 25 15.26 1.31 2.28
C LEU A 25 15.16 1.60 0.77
N VAL A 26 15.46 2.84 0.34
CA VAL A 26 15.39 3.27 -1.07
C VAL A 26 16.08 2.29 -2.03
N PRO A 27 17.33 1.85 -1.80
CA PRO A 27 17.99 0.93 -2.73
C PRO A 27 17.23 -0.38 -2.93
N GLN A 28 16.63 -0.91 -1.87
CA GLN A 28 15.86 -2.15 -1.91
C GLN A 28 14.46 -1.95 -2.51
N LEU A 29 13.86 -0.78 -2.31
CA LEU A 29 12.60 -0.38 -2.95
C LEU A 29 12.78 -0.16 -4.45
N VAL A 30 13.94 0.35 -4.89
CA VAL A 30 14.27 0.46 -6.32
C VAL A 30 14.61 -0.92 -6.90
N SER A 31 15.35 -1.75 -6.18
CA SER A 31 15.68 -3.12 -6.58
C SER A 31 14.42 -3.93 -6.87
N VAL A 32 13.44 -3.92 -5.97
CA VAL A 32 12.23 -4.73 -6.09
C VAL A 32 11.33 -4.33 -7.27
N ILE A 33 11.47 -3.11 -7.79
CA ILE A 33 10.79 -2.67 -9.02
C ILE A 33 11.36 -3.41 -10.23
N ALA A 34 12.68 -3.62 -10.27
CA ALA A 34 13.35 -4.42 -11.30
C ALA A 34 13.23 -5.93 -11.04
N HIS A 35 13.21 -6.33 -9.77
CA HIS A 35 13.27 -7.72 -9.28
C HIS A 35 12.04 -8.07 -8.44
N PRO A 36 10.90 -8.39 -9.08
CA PRO A 36 9.64 -8.66 -8.37
C PRO A 36 9.69 -9.89 -7.45
N GLU A 37 10.64 -10.80 -7.65
CA GLU A 37 10.94 -11.93 -6.76
C GLU A 37 11.31 -11.50 -5.34
N GLU A 38 11.86 -10.30 -5.17
CA GLU A 38 12.26 -9.74 -3.87
C GLU A 38 11.08 -9.13 -3.10
N SER A 39 9.87 -9.07 -3.69
CA SER A 39 8.70 -8.40 -3.11
C SER A 39 8.39 -8.82 -1.68
N ILE A 40 8.50 -10.12 -1.38
CA ILE A 40 8.23 -10.63 -0.03
C ILE A 40 9.31 -10.17 0.97
N ALA A 41 10.58 -10.16 0.55
CA ALA A 41 11.69 -9.72 1.40
C ALA A 41 11.58 -8.21 1.68
N THR A 42 11.27 -7.41 0.66
CA THR A 42 11.07 -5.96 0.83
C THR A 42 9.86 -5.65 1.70
N LEU A 43 8.75 -6.39 1.57
CA LEU A 43 7.60 -6.25 2.47
C LEU A 43 7.93 -6.61 3.92
N ASN A 44 8.76 -7.64 4.16
CA ASN A 44 9.22 -7.96 5.51
C ASN A 44 10.03 -6.83 6.10
N LEU A 45 10.98 -6.29 5.33
CA LEU A 45 11.81 -5.20 5.79
C LEU A 45 10.97 -3.96 6.15
N LEU A 46 9.96 -3.64 5.34
CA LEU A 46 9.01 -2.57 5.65
C LEU A 46 8.21 -2.82 6.94
N LEU A 47 7.87 -4.08 7.25
CA LEU A 47 7.19 -4.44 8.49
C LEU A 47 8.10 -4.41 9.72
N GLU A 48 9.39 -4.68 9.54
CA GLU A 48 10.42 -4.63 10.59
C GLU A 48 10.91 -3.20 10.86
N THR A 49 10.64 -2.27 9.94
CA THR A 49 11.03 -0.86 10.07
C THR A 49 10.08 -0.12 11.00
N THR A 50 10.62 0.55 12.01
CA THR A 50 9.87 1.46 12.87
C THR A 50 9.75 2.81 12.17
N PHE A 51 8.54 3.17 11.74
CA PHE A 51 8.25 4.50 11.18
C PHE A 51 8.07 5.52 12.31
N VAL A 52 8.93 6.54 12.33
CA VAL A 52 8.90 7.65 13.30
C VAL A 52 8.59 8.96 12.58
N ALA A 53 9.14 9.15 11.38
CA ALA A 53 8.90 10.32 10.56
C ALA A 53 7.55 10.25 9.83
N THR A 54 6.98 11.42 9.57
CA THR A 54 5.74 11.54 8.81
C THR A 54 5.92 11.00 7.39
N VAL A 55 4.92 10.28 6.91
CA VAL A 55 4.90 9.75 5.54
C VAL A 55 4.28 10.80 4.62
N ASP A 56 5.06 11.24 3.64
CA ASP A 56 4.68 12.23 2.63
C ASP A 56 4.31 11.55 1.29
N ALA A 57 3.82 12.35 0.34
CA ALA A 57 3.44 11.87 -0.99
C ALA A 57 4.61 11.20 -1.74
N ALA A 58 5.86 11.63 -1.51
CA ALA A 58 7.04 11.08 -2.18
C ALA A 58 7.36 9.65 -1.70
N VAL A 59 7.29 9.42 -0.38
CA VAL A 59 7.41 8.09 0.21
C VAL A 59 6.29 7.17 -0.28
N LEU A 60 5.04 7.67 -0.27
CA LEU A 60 3.90 6.90 -0.76
C LEU A 60 4.07 6.53 -2.24
N ALA A 61 4.59 7.44 -3.08
CA ALA A 61 4.83 7.18 -4.49
C ALA A 61 5.81 6.03 -4.74
N LEU A 62 6.79 5.83 -3.85
CA LEU A 62 7.76 4.74 -3.95
C LEU A 62 7.17 3.40 -3.51
N ILE A 63 6.36 3.39 -2.44
CA ILE A 63 5.87 2.14 -1.82
C ILE A 63 4.54 1.66 -2.40
N ALA A 64 3.64 2.58 -2.76
CA ALA A 64 2.31 2.26 -3.28
C ALA A 64 2.30 1.31 -4.51
N PRO A 65 3.17 1.42 -5.53
CA PRO A 65 3.17 0.48 -6.65
C PRO A 65 3.52 -0.96 -6.22
N LEU A 66 4.42 -1.12 -5.26
CA LEU A 66 4.76 -2.42 -4.67
C LEU A 66 3.54 -3.02 -3.93
N LEU A 67 2.85 -2.20 -3.15
CA LEU A 67 1.67 -2.62 -2.39
C LEU A 67 0.50 -3.01 -3.29
N GLY A 68 0.16 -2.18 -4.28
CA GLY A 68 -0.91 -2.46 -5.23
C GLY A 68 -0.65 -3.76 -6.02
N LYS A 69 0.61 -4.01 -6.40
CA LYS A 69 1.00 -5.29 -7.04
C LYS A 69 0.92 -6.48 -6.08
N SER A 70 1.30 -6.28 -4.81
CA SER A 70 1.29 -7.33 -3.79
C SER A 70 -0.12 -7.74 -3.36
N LEU A 71 -1.07 -6.79 -3.28
CA LEU A 71 -2.47 -7.08 -2.99
C LEU A 71 -3.16 -7.86 -4.13
N LYS A 72 -2.72 -7.66 -5.37
CA LYS A 72 -3.22 -8.40 -6.55
C LYS A 72 -2.54 -9.76 -6.75
N ASN A 73 -1.56 -10.12 -5.92
CA ASN A 73 -0.86 -11.39 -6.02
C ASN A 73 -1.78 -12.55 -5.61
N ARG A 74 -1.51 -13.78 -6.09
CA ARG A 74 -2.24 -15.00 -5.68
C ARG A 74 -1.90 -15.44 -4.25
N SER A 75 -0.76 -15.05 -3.72
CA SER A 75 -0.30 -15.44 -2.39
C SER A 75 -1.02 -14.68 -1.26
N SER A 76 -1.77 -15.41 -0.42
CA SER A 76 -2.39 -14.87 0.80
C SER A 76 -1.36 -14.23 1.73
N VAL A 77 -0.14 -14.78 1.80
CA VAL A 77 0.96 -14.24 2.61
C VAL A 77 1.35 -12.84 2.13
N MET A 78 1.45 -12.64 0.80
CA MET A 78 1.76 -11.32 0.23
C MET A 78 0.63 -10.32 0.50
N LYS A 79 -0.63 -10.72 0.28
CA LYS A 79 -1.80 -9.88 0.55
C LYS A 79 -1.85 -9.43 2.01
N ARG A 80 -1.60 -10.36 2.96
CA ARG A 80 -1.55 -10.07 4.39
C ARG A 80 -0.45 -9.07 4.73
N LYS A 81 0.78 -9.30 4.24
CA LYS A 81 1.91 -8.42 4.53
C LYS A 81 1.71 -7.03 3.93
N ALA A 82 1.26 -6.94 2.68
CA ALA A 82 0.95 -5.67 2.05
C ALA A 82 -0.14 -4.90 2.81
N SER A 83 -1.19 -5.58 3.29
CA SER A 83 -2.24 -4.96 4.10
C SER A 83 -1.70 -4.42 5.43
N LYS A 84 -0.82 -5.15 6.12
CA LYS A 84 -0.15 -4.66 7.34
C LYS A 84 0.74 -3.44 7.07
N VAL A 85 1.48 -3.43 5.96
CA VAL A 85 2.30 -2.27 5.58
C VAL A 85 1.42 -1.04 5.32
N ILE A 86 0.28 -1.20 4.64
CA ILE A 86 -0.69 -0.12 4.41
C ILE A 86 -1.21 0.44 5.74
N ASP A 87 -1.57 -0.42 6.70
CA ASP A 87 -2.03 0.00 8.02
C ASP A 87 -0.98 0.87 8.74
N ILE A 88 0.27 0.42 8.79
CA ILE A 88 1.36 1.16 9.44
C ILE A 88 1.59 2.52 8.75
N MET A 89 1.67 2.53 7.42
CA MET A 89 1.96 3.74 6.66
C MET A 89 0.84 4.78 6.77
N CYS A 90 -0.42 4.36 6.64
CA CYS A 90 -1.55 5.29 6.65
C CYS A 90 -1.77 5.94 8.02
N ARG A 91 -1.26 5.34 9.12
CA ARG A 91 -1.25 5.97 10.45
C ARG A 91 -0.24 7.13 10.55
N MET A 92 0.80 7.14 9.72
CA MET A 92 1.87 8.14 9.72
C MET A 92 1.61 9.30 8.76
N VAL A 93 0.49 9.27 8.03
CA VAL A 93 0.05 10.34 7.15
C VAL A 93 -0.58 11.45 7.98
N GLN A 94 -0.08 12.68 7.82
CA GLN A 94 -0.65 13.88 8.44
C GLN A 94 -1.66 14.59 7.53
N ASN A 95 -1.44 14.54 6.21
CA ASN A 95 -2.23 15.28 5.23
C ASN A 95 -3.00 14.33 4.29
N PRO A 96 -4.34 14.40 4.26
CA PRO A 96 -5.15 13.60 3.35
C PRO A 96 -4.83 13.77 1.86
N PHE A 97 -4.35 14.96 1.47
CA PHE A 97 -3.99 15.23 0.08
C PHE A 97 -2.82 14.38 -0.42
N ASP A 98 -1.95 13.92 0.47
CA ASP A 98 -0.80 13.08 0.11
C ASP A 98 -1.24 11.66 -0.26
N VAL A 99 -2.37 11.19 0.29
CA VAL A 99 -2.89 9.83 0.07
C VAL A 99 -3.91 9.77 -1.07
N ALA A 100 -4.60 10.88 -1.35
CA ALA A 100 -5.64 10.98 -2.37
C ALA A 100 -5.25 10.37 -3.74
N PRO A 101 -4.03 10.59 -4.28
CA PRO A 101 -3.63 10.00 -5.56
C PRO A 101 -3.58 8.47 -5.56
N PHE A 102 -3.42 7.85 -4.39
CA PHE A 102 -3.24 6.40 -4.24
C PHE A 102 -4.55 5.67 -3.91
N LYS A 103 -5.63 6.40 -3.60
CA LYS A 103 -6.95 5.86 -3.27
C LYS A 103 -7.46 4.88 -4.34
N GLU A 104 -7.48 5.32 -5.60
CA GLU A 104 -7.99 4.57 -6.76
C GLU A 104 -7.21 3.26 -7.02
N MET A 105 -6.01 3.13 -6.46
CA MET A 105 -5.20 1.93 -6.57
C MET A 105 -5.32 1.02 -5.35
N LEU A 106 -5.30 1.57 -4.14
CA LEU A 106 -5.21 0.80 -2.89
C LEU A 106 -6.58 0.35 -2.38
N LEU A 107 -7.58 1.23 -2.41
CA LEU A 107 -8.91 0.94 -1.87
C LEU A 107 -9.60 -0.24 -2.60
N PRO A 108 -9.74 -0.24 -3.95
CA PRO A 108 -10.36 -1.37 -4.64
C PRO A 108 -9.52 -2.65 -4.53
N ALA A 109 -8.20 -2.54 -4.35
CA ALA A 109 -7.35 -3.70 -4.15
C ALA A 109 -7.58 -4.35 -2.77
N LEU A 110 -7.82 -3.55 -1.73
CA LEU A 110 -8.18 -4.03 -0.39
C LEU A 110 -9.59 -4.61 -0.37
N ASP A 111 -10.58 -3.95 -0.99
CA ASP A 111 -11.95 -4.45 -1.09
C ASP A 111 -11.98 -5.84 -1.75
N LYS A 112 -11.24 -6.00 -2.86
CA LYS A 112 -11.10 -7.29 -3.53
C LYS A 112 -10.47 -8.37 -2.65
N VAL A 113 -9.49 -8.01 -1.82
CA VAL A 113 -8.87 -8.94 -0.87
C VAL A 113 -9.89 -9.39 0.17
N ILE A 114 -10.74 -8.48 0.67
CA ILE A 114 -11.78 -8.77 1.66
C ILE A 114 -12.90 -9.64 1.07
N ASP A 115 -13.31 -9.37 -0.17
CA ASP A 115 -14.42 -10.08 -0.83
C ASP A 115 -14.02 -11.47 -1.37
N GLU A 116 -12.78 -11.64 -1.86
CA GLU A 116 -12.36 -12.89 -2.54
C GLU A 116 -11.68 -13.92 -1.64
N LEU A 117 -11.11 -13.51 -0.49
CA LEU A 117 -10.40 -14.44 0.38
C LEU A 117 -11.33 -15.04 1.43
N VAL A 118 -11.19 -16.35 1.60
CA VAL A 118 -11.86 -17.13 2.66
C VAL A 118 -11.09 -17.06 3.99
N ASP A 119 -9.81 -16.68 3.95
CA ASP A 119 -8.95 -16.61 5.12
C ASP A 119 -9.31 -15.42 6.01
N ALA A 120 -9.96 -15.70 7.13
CA ALA A 120 -10.46 -14.72 8.08
C ALA A 120 -9.35 -13.79 8.62
N GLU A 121 -8.13 -14.32 8.83
CA GLU A 121 -7.01 -13.51 9.36
C GLU A 121 -6.60 -12.43 8.35
N VAL A 122 -6.54 -12.81 7.06
CA VAL A 122 -6.16 -11.87 5.99
C VAL A 122 -7.26 -10.82 5.78
N CYS A 123 -8.53 -11.23 5.84
CA CYS A 123 -9.66 -10.33 5.70
C CYS A 123 -9.76 -9.33 6.87
N GLU A 124 -9.49 -9.76 8.10
CA GLU A 124 -9.45 -8.88 9.27
C GLU A 124 -8.38 -7.80 9.11
N VAL A 125 -7.15 -8.21 8.74
CA VAL A 125 -6.04 -7.28 8.50
C VAL A 125 -6.32 -6.32 7.34
N ALA A 126 -6.90 -6.82 6.24
CA ALA A 126 -7.25 -5.99 5.10
C ALA A 126 -8.37 -4.99 5.43
N THR A 127 -9.35 -5.39 6.25
CA THR A 127 -10.42 -4.52 6.74
C THR A 127 -9.86 -3.41 7.62
N ALA A 128 -8.97 -3.74 8.56
CA ALA A 128 -8.31 -2.74 9.39
C ALA A 128 -7.49 -1.74 8.55
N ALA A 129 -6.71 -2.24 7.59
CA ALA A 129 -5.94 -1.40 6.67
C ALA A 129 -6.83 -0.47 5.84
N ARG A 130 -7.98 -0.97 5.37
CA ARG A 130 -8.99 -0.18 4.64
C ARG A 130 -9.57 0.93 5.50
N GLU A 131 -9.92 0.66 6.75
CA GLU A 131 -10.44 1.67 7.66
C GLU A 131 -9.43 2.77 7.95
N ILE A 132 -8.17 2.42 8.18
CA ILE A 132 -7.10 3.40 8.39
C ILE A 132 -6.86 4.22 7.12
N LEU A 133 -6.87 3.58 5.94
CA LEU A 133 -6.75 4.30 4.66
C LEU A 133 -7.87 5.33 4.48
N LEU A 134 -9.12 4.96 4.78
CA LEU A 134 -10.26 5.89 4.72
C LEU A 134 -10.13 7.03 5.74
N LYS A 135 -9.62 6.75 6.95
CA LYS A 135 -9.32 7.80 7.95
C LYS A 135 -8.22 8.73 7.46
N ALA A 136 -7.15 8.19 6.86
CA ALA A 136 -6.05 8.98 6.29
C ALA A 136 -6.52 9.87 5.13
N LEU A 137 -7.49 9.42 4.34
CA LEU A 137 -8.15 10.21 3.28
C LEU A 137 -9.11 11.29 3.82
N GLY A 138 -9.31 11.39 5.13
CA GLY A 138 -10.29 12.30 5.73
C GLY A 138 -11.74 11.83 5.59
N GLU A 139 -11.97 10.63 5.05
CA GLU A 139 -13.28 10.02 4.83
C GLU A 139 -13.78 9.23 6.06
N GLY A 140 -13.07 9.32 7.19
CA GLY A 140 -13.35 8.60 8.45
C GLY A 140 -14.72 8.88 9.11
N LYS A 141 -15.59 9.69 8.49
CA LYS A 141 -17.00 9.88 8.88
C LYS A 141 -18.01 9.75 7.73
N ALA A 142 -17.61 9.38 6.51
CA ALA A 142 -18.47 9.57 5.33
C ALA A 142 -19.07 8.29 4.70
N LEU A 143 -18.63 7.06 5.02
CA LEU A 143 -19.09 5.88 4.28
C LEU A 143 -19.40 4.65 5.16
N VAL A 144 -20.44 4.77 5.98
CA VAL A 144 -21.43 3.68 6.12
C VAL A 144 -22.56 4.00 5.14
N ALA A 145 -22.27 3.89 3.83
CA ALA A 145 -23.27 4.11 2.78
C ALA A 145 -23.23 2.91 1.83
N GLU A 146 -24.18 2.01 2.10
CA GLU A 146 -24.87 1.09 1.20
C GLU A 146 -24.07 0.35 0.11
N LYS A 147 -23.85 -0.95 0.38
CA LYS A 147 -23.72 -1.96 -0.67
C LYS A 147 -25.05 -1.96 -1.46
N PRO A 148 -25.08 -1.75 -2.79
CA PRO A 148 -26.33 -1.89 -3.54
C PRO A 148 -26.71 -3.37 -3.54
N ALA A 149 -27.89 -3.67 -2.99
CA ALA A 149 -28.47 -5.00 -3.00
C ALA A 149 -28.71 -5.45 -4.46
N LEU A 150 -27.86 -6.35 -4.94
CA LEU A 150 -28.01 -6.97 -6.24
C LEU A 150 -29.00 -8.14 -6.13
N TYR A 151 -30.16 -7.93 -6.76
CA TYR A 151 -31.14 -8.90 -7.29
C TYR A 151 -31.98 -9.74 -6.31
N THR A 152 -33.15 -9.21 -5.96
CA THR A 152 -34.39 -10.01 -5.95
C THR A 152 -35.32 -9.42 -7.00
N VAL A 153 -35.34 -10.01 -8.19
CA VAL A 153 -36.45 -9.81 -9.13
C VAL A 153 -37.31 -11.04 -9.01
N ALA A 154 -38.48 -10.84 -8.41
CA ALA A 154 -39.56 -11.80 -8.41
C ALA A 154 -39.99 -12.12 -9.85
N GLN A 155 -40.13 -13.40 -10.14
CA GLN A 155 -41.23 -13.93 -10.95
C GLN A 155 -41.78 -15.16 -10.23
#